data_AF-A0A7S0WHM2-F1
#
_entry.id   AF-A0A7S0WHM2-F1
#
_cell.length_a   1.000
_cell.length_b   1.000
_cell.length_c   1.000
_cell.angle_alpha   90.00
_cell.angle_beta   90.00
_cell.angle_gamma   90.00
#
_symmetry.space_group_name_H-M   'P 1'
#
loop_
_entity.id
_entity.type
_entity.pdbx_description
1 polymer ?
#
loop_
_entity_poly.entity_id
_entity_poly.type
_entity_poly.pdbx_seq_one_letter_code
_entity_poly.pdbx_strand_id
1 'polypeptide(L)'
;PEVLAVALGICYRLQRSLGPPFETDVLEMSAEETAAVTAIEPHRLEAASLQAANAASPAKPAAPSSNEMAPVVSKRRAPPGRALEILDDDIRQLCERLHEQTGLERAVVARVERAVARALQALYPDCSVRLFGSRAINLSLPGGDVDLLAYGDALGTELVTSPMSVMDAVAAELRRGRLCRRGGDVLKLAHVRTPLLKFVAAPPGAPPSLHL
;
A
#
# COMPACT_ATOMS: atom_id res chain seq x y z
N PRO A 1 -9.19 32.60 -8.84
CA PRO A 1 -10.03 31.52 -8.27
C PRO A 1 -9.17 30.27 -8.04
N GLU A 2 -8.92 29.94 -6.76
CA GLU A 2 -8.31 28.65 -6.40
C GLU A 2 -9.28 27.55 -6.82
N VAL A 3 -8.94 26.82 -7.88
CA VAL A 3 -9.69 25.63 -8.27
C VAL A 3 -9.47 24.61 -7.16
N LEU A 4 -10.48 24.41 -6.32
CA LEU A 4 -10.55 23.26 -5.44
C LEU A 4 -10.45 22.03 -6.35
N ALA A 5 -9.29 21.37 -6.35
CA ALA A 5 -9.10 20.13 -7.08
C ALA A 5 -10.03 19.08 -6.46
N VAL A 6 -11.20 18.90 -7.07
CA VAL A 6 -12.15 17.87 -6.67
C VAL A 6 -11.66 16.56 -7.27
N ALA A 7 -11.46 15.59 -6.40
CA ALA A 7 -10.89 14.30 -6.76
C ALA A 7 -11.82 13.16 -6.31
N LEU A 8 -11.84 12.10 -7.10
CA LEU A 8 -12.50 10.85 -6.77
C LEU A 8 -11.50 9.94 -6.07
N GLY A 9 -11.85 9.52 -4.86
CA GLY A 9 -11.15 8.42 -4.20
C GLY A 9 -11.53 7.10 -4.83
N ILE A 10 -10.55 6.23 -5.07
CA ILE A 10 -10.77 4.84 -5.48
C ILE A 10 -10.00 3.94 -4.53
N CYS A 11 -10.71 3.07 -3.83
CA CYS A 11 -10.15 2.13 -2.87
C CYS A 11 -10.39 0.72 -3.37
N TYR A 12 -9.34 -0.11 -3.42
CA TYR A 12 -9.53 -1.52 -3.73
C TYR A 12 -8.73 -2.44 -2.83
N ARG A 13 -9.25 -3.65 -2.61
CA ARG A 13 -8.52 -4.71 -1.93
C ARG A 13 -8.05 -5.76 -2.93
N LEU A 14 -6.79 -6.18 -2.81
CA LEU A 14 -6.28 -7.35 -3.49
C LEU A 14 -6.77 -8.60 -2.77
N GLN A 15 -7.44 -9.50 -3.48
CA GLN A 15 -7.81 -10.78 -2.92
C GLN A 15 -6.54 -11.65 -2.85
N ARG A 16 -6.01 -11.89 -1.64
CA ARG A 16 -5.09 -13.01 -1.43
C ARG A 16 -5.92 -14.28 -1.67
N SER A 17 -5.60 -15.05 -2.71
CA SER A 17 -6.15 -16.41 -2.76
C SER A 17 -5.64 -17.11 -1.49
N LEU A 18 -6.54 -17.67 -0.70
CA LEU A 18 -6.17 -18.52 0.44
C LEU A 18 -5.78 -19.93 -0.05
N GLY A 19 -5.19 -20.03 -1.24
CA GLY A 19 -4.66 -21.28 -1.79
C GLY A 19 -3.18 -21.44 -1.44
N PRO A 20 -2.62 -22.66 -1.58
CA PRO A 20 -1.16 -22.86 -1.51
C PRO A 20 -0.46 -21.84 -2.41
N PRO A 21 0.81 -21.48 -2.12
CA PRO A 21 1.56 -20.52 -2.93
C PRO A 21 1.37 -20.93 -4.38
N PHE A 22 0.82 -20.01 -5.18
CA PHE A 22 0.74 -20.22 -6.62
C PHE A 22 2.09 -20.77 -7.03
N GLU A 23 2.12 -22.01 -7.53
CA GLU A 23 3.19 -22.40 -8.43
C GLU A 23 3.29 -21.25 -9.40
N THR A 24 4.48 -20.69 -9.49
CA THR A 24 4.84 -19.61 -10.39
C THR A 24 4.60 -20.10 -11.81
N ASP A 25 3.34 -20.15 -12.23
CA ASP A 25 2.97 -19.76 -13.58
C ASP A 25 3.46 -18.32 -13.66
N VAL A 26 4.67 -18.23 -14.19
CA VAL A 26 5.34 -17.00 -14.55
C VAL A 26 4.28 -16.20 -15.32
N LEU A 27 3.66 -15.24 -14.63
CA LEU A 27 3.01 -14.12 -15.28
C LEU A 27 4.14 -13.56 -16.14
N GLU A 28 4.11 -13.84 -17.44
CA GLU A 28 4.97 -13.20 -18.42
C GLU A 28 4.67 -11.71 -18.33
N MET A 29 5.36 -11.04 -17.41
CA MET A 29 5.40 -9.60 -17.33
C MET A 29 6.08 -9.16 -18.63
N SER A 30 5.41 -8.31 -19.40
CA SER A 30 6.06 -7.79 -20.60
C SER A 30 7.35 -7.06 -20.21
N ALA A 31 8.30 -6.94 -21.13
CA ALA A 31 9.55 -6.23 -20.88
C ALA A 31 9.31 -4.79 -20.38
N GLU A 32 8.22 -4.15 -20.82
CA GLU A 32 7.79 -2.83 -20.35
C GLU A 32 7.32 -2.84 -18.89
N GLU A 33 6.65 -3.90 -18.43
CA GLU A 33 6.19 -4.02 -17.05
C GLU A 33 7.35 -4.28 -16.09
N THR A 34 8.35 -5.05 -16.53
CA THR A 34 9.58 -5.28 -15.76
C THR A 34 10.40 -3.99 -15.64
N ALA A 35 10.53 -3.22 -16.73
CA ALA A 35 11.24 -1.94 -16.74
C ALA A 35 10.56 -0.86 -15.88
N ALA A 36 9.23 -0.84 -15.83
CA ALA A 36 8.49 0.10 -14.99
C ALA A 36 8.66 -0.18 -13.48
N VAL A 37 8.87 -1.43 -13.08
CA VAL A 37 9.13 -1.81 -11.68
C VAL A 37 10.53 -1.42 -11.23
N THR A 38 11.53 -1.51 -12.12
CA THR A 38 12.92 -1.14 -11.83
C THR A 38 13.19 0.37 -11.86
N ALA A 39 12.34 1.17 -12.52
CA ALA A 39 12.52 2.62 -12.65
C ALA A 39 12.12 3.46 -11.41
N ILE A 40 11.60 2.85 -10.34
CA ILE A 40 11.03 3.55 -9.16
C ILE A 40 12.06 3.81 -8.04
N GLU A 41 13.38 3.65 -8.25
CA GLU A 41 14.39 4.00 -7.23
C GLU A 41 15.35 5.13 -7.66
N PRO A 42 15.35 6.27 -6.93
CA PRO A 42 16.63 6.82 -6.48
C PRO A 42 16.66 7.41 -5.05
N HIS A 43 15.75 7.06 -4.14
CA HIS A 43 15.73 7.66 -2.77
C HIS A 43 16.30 6.80 -1.64
N ARG A 44 16.94 5.66 -1.93
CA ARG A 44 17.41 4.72 -0.87
C ARG A 44 18.83 4.90 -0.35
N LEU A 45 19.64 5.80 -0.89
CA LEU A 45 21.07 5.87 -0.54
C LEU A 45 21.41 6.69 0.71
N GLU A 46 20.51 7.52 1.25
CA GLU A 46 20.84 8.36 2.41
C GLU A 46 20.63 7.66 3.77
N ALA A 47 19.74 6.67 3.88
CA ALA A 47 19.44 6.01 5.16
C ALA A 47 20.57 5.08 5.64
N ALA A 48 21.34 4.48 4.73
CA ALA A 48 22.40 3.53 5.07
C ALA A 48 23.67 4.20 5.64
N SER A 49 23.93 5.47 5.33
CA SER A 49 25.13 6.19 5.81
C SER A 49 25.07 6.58 7.28
N LEU A 50 23.86 6.71 7.87
CA LEU A 50 23.69 7.12 9.27
C LEU A 50 23.95 5.99 10.28
N GLN A 51 23.87 4.71 9.88
CA GLN A 51 24.11 3.58 10.77
C GLN A 51 25.60 3.25 10.97
N ALA A 52 26.47 3.58 10.01
CA ALA A 52 27.90 3.30 10.12
C ALA A 52 28.64 4.20 11.12
N ALA A 53 28.08 5.36 11.47
CA ALA A 53 28.74 6.36 12.33
C ALA A 53 28.67 6.05 13.83
N ASN A 54 27.75 5.19 14.29
CA ASN A 54 27.50 4.96 15.71
C ASN A 54 28.23 3.76 16.33
N ALA A 55 29.03 3.00 15.57
CA ALA A 55 29.66 1.76 16.04
C ALA A 55 31.05 1.93 16.68
N ALA A 56 31.52 3.16 16.94
CA ALA A 56 32.88 3.39 17.44
C ALA A 56 32.92 4.10 18.80
N SER A 57 32.96 3.33 19.89
CA SER A 57 33.67 3.78 21.10
C SER A 57 34.20 2.62 21.95
N PRO A 58 35.40 2.73 22.56
CA PRO A 58 36.12 1.60 23.13
C PRO A 58 35.86 1.40 24.64
N ALA A 59 36.03 0.15 25.07
CA ALA A 59 35.90 -0.33 26.43
C ALA A 59 36.99 0.18 27.40
N LYS A 60 36.67 0.26 28.69
CA LYS A 60 37.64 0.38 29.80
C LYS A 60 37.27 -0.58 30.96
N PRO A 61 38.23 -1.13 31.74
CA PRO A 61 38.06 -2.40 32.45
C PRO A 61 37.74 -2.26 33.94
N ALA A 62 37.49 -3.42 34.53
CA ALA A 62 37.00 -3.70 35.88
C ALA A 62 38.04 -3.57 37.00
N ALA A 63 37.54 -3.40 38.24
CA ALA A 63 38.05 -4.07 39.44
C ALA A 63 36.94 -4.16 40.53
N PRO A 64 36.97 -5.18 41.43
CA PRO A 64 35.84 -5.57 42.28
C PRO A 64 36.01 -5.15 43.75
N SER A 65 34.92 -5.13 44.52
CA SER A 65 34.98 -5.20 45.99
C SER A 65 33.66 -5.71 46.58
N SER A 66 33.82 -6.65 47.50
CA SER A 66 32.85 -7.54 48.14
C SER A 66 32.01 -6.88 49.24
N ASN A 67 30.71 -7.18 49.26
CA ASN A 67 30.01 -7.42 50.54
C ASN A 67 28.72 -8.23 50.32
N GLU A 68 28.65 -9.39 50.98
CA GLU A 68 27.47 -10.26 51.05
C GLU A 68 26.46 -9.68 52.04
N MET A 69 25.25 -9.36 51.57
CA MET A 69 24.04 -9.37 52.38
C MET A 69 22.91 -10.03 51.59
N ALA A 70 22.14 -10.86 52.31
CA ALA A 70 21.13 -11.79 51.82
C ALA A 70 20.15 -11.19 50.78
N PRO A 71 19.73 -11.97 49.76
CA PRO A 71 18.83 -11.46 48.74
C PRO A 71 17.40 -11.43 49.27
N VAL A 72 16.94 -10.25 49.69
CA VAL A 72 15.53 -9.91 49.55
C VAL A 72 15.20 -10.11 48.08
N VAL A 73 14.29 -11.05 47.77
CA VAL A 73 13.77 -11.26 46.42
C VAL A 73 12.83 -10.09 46.10
N SER A 74 13.43 -8.91 45.99
CA SER A 74 12.87 -7.77 45.28
C SER A 74 12.67 -8.27 43.86
N LYS A 75 11.42 -8.40 43.40
CA LYS A 75 11.12 -8.58 41.97
C LYS A 75 11.80 -7.41 41.25
N ARG A 76 13.02 -7.65 40.76
CA ARG A 76 13.83 -6.64 40.08
C ARG A 76 13.02 -6.28 38.84
N ARG A 77 12.33 -5.13 38.88
CA ARG A 77 11.85 -4.49 37.66
C ARG A 77 13.06 -4.42 36.74
N ALA A 78 12.92 -4.95 35.53
CA ALA A 78 13.95 -4.83 34.52
C ALA A 78 14.40 -3.36 34.48
N PRO A 79 15.71 -3.07 34.49
CA PRO A 79 16.17 -1.70 34.39
C PRO A 79 15.54 -1.07 33.14
N PRO A 80 15.05 0.17 33.21
CA PRO A 80 14.22 0.78 32.16
C PRO A 80 14.87 0.71 30.76
N GLY A 81 16.20 0.68 30.67
CA GLY A 81 16.93 0.46 29.42
C GLY A 81 16.59 -0.86 28.71
N ARG A 82 16.51 -1.98 29.43
CA ARG A 82 16.24 -3.30 28.81
C ARG A 82 14.81 -3.43 28.31
N ALA A 83 13.85 -2.79 28.97
CA ALA A 83 12.46 -2.77 28.52
C ALA A 83 12.29 -1.91 27.27
N LEU A 84 13.03 -0.80 27.17
CA LEU A 84 13.05 0.06 25.99
C LEU A 84 13.76 -0.61 24.81
N GLU A 85 14.84 -1.35 25.04
CA GLU A 85 15.54 -2.15 24.01
C GLU A 85 14.63 -3.22 23.41
N ILE A 86 13.90 -3.97 24.25
CA ILE A 86 12.94 -4.99 23.78
C ILE A 86 11.84 -4.35 22.93
N LEU A 87 11.31 -3.20 23.36
CA LEU A 87 10.27 -2.50 22.61
C LEU A 87 10.80 -1.98 21.27
N ASP A 88 12.04 -1.48 21.22
CA ASP A 88 12.67 -1.04 19.97
C ASP A 88 12.88 -2.21 18.98
N ASP A 89 13.37 -3.35 19.47
CA ASP A 89 13.51 -4.57 18.67
C ASP A 89 12.15 -5.07 18.16
N ASP A 90 11.11 -5.06 19.00
CA ASP A 90 9.76 -5.47 18.61
C ASP A 90 9.17 -4.54 17.54
N ILE A 91 9.35 -3.22 17.68
CA ILE A 91 8.93 -2.22 16.70
C ILE A 91 9.67 -2.45 15.38
N ARG A 92 10.99 -2.66 15.43
CA ARG A 92 11.81 -2.90 14.24
C ARG A 92 11.38 -4.16 13.50
N GLN A 93 11.23 -5.28 14.20
CA GLN A 93 10.76 -6.54 13.61
C GLN A 93 9.33 -6.43 13.08
N LEU A 94 8.46 -5.68 13.75
CA LEU A 94 7.12 -5.38 13.25
C LEU A 94 7.21 -4.58 11.96
N CYS A 95 8.00 -3.50 11.92
CA CYS A 95 8.22 -2.73 10.71
C CYS A 95 8.80 -3.59 9.58
N GLU A 96 9.82 -4.41 9.81
CA GLU A 96 10.42 -5.27 8.78
C GLU A 96 9.39 -6.26 8.21
N ARG A 97 8.65 -6.97 9.08
CA ARG A 97 7.62 -7.93 8.65
C ARG A 97 6.43 -7.27 7.95
N LEU A 98 6.08 -6.04 8.32
CA LEU A 98 4.96 -5.31 7.72
C LEU A 98 5.32 -4.61 6.42
N HIS A 99 6.58 -4.19 6.25
CA HIS A 99 7.05 -3.45 5.08
C HIS A 99 7.60 -4.35 3.96
N GLU A 100 7.71 -5.67 4.16
CA GLU A 100 7.96 -6.61 3.06
C GLU A 100 6.74 -6.74 2.14
N GLN A 101 6.57 -5.73 1.28
CA GLN A 101 5.79 -5.88 0.07
C GLN A 101 6.60 -6.68 -0.93
N THR A 102 6.08 -7.84 -1.30
CA THR A 102 6.72 -8.67 -2.33
C THR A 102 6.74 -7.92 -3.67
N GLY A 103 7.76 -8.17 -4.49
CA GLY A 103 7.83 -7.58 -5.85
C GLY A 103 6.57 -7.89 -6.68
N LEU A 104 5.99 -9.07 -6.47
CA LEU A 104 4.70 -9.46 -7.06
C LEU A 104 3.56 -8.54 -6.64
N GLU A 105 3.44 -8.20 -5.36
CA GLU A 105 2.38 -7.31 -4.89
C GLU A 105 2.48 -5.93 -5.54
N ARG A 106 3.70 -5.38 -5.67
CA ARG A 106 3.93 -4.10 -6.35
C ARG A 106 3.55 -4.17 -7.83
N ALA A 107 3.92 -5.25 -8.53
CA ALA A 107 3.58 -5.45 -9.93
C ALA A 107 2.07 -5.53 -10.16
N VAL A 108 1.35 -6.24 -9.28
CA VAL A 108 -0.12 -6.34 -9.33
C VAL A 108 -0.76 -4.98 -9.08
N VAL A 109 -0.30 -4.22 -8.08
CA VAL A 109 -0.81 -2.87 -7.80
C VAL A 109 -0.61 -1.94 -8.99
N ALA A 110 0.60 -1.89 -9.56
CA ALA A 110 0.90 -1.06 -10.73
C ALA A 110 0.07 -1.46 -11.96
N ARG A 111 -0.25 -2.75 -12.11
CA ARG A 111 -1.15 -3.22 -13.17
C ARG A 111 -2.60 -2.75 -12.96
N VAL A 112 -3.12 -2.85 -11.74
CA VAL A 112 -4.48 -2.38 -11.41
C VAL A 112 -4.57 -0.86 -11.55
N GLU A 113 -3.58 -0.11 -11.07
CA GLU A 113 -3.50 1.35 -11.22
C GLU A 113 -3.58 1.76 -12.69
N ARG A 114 -2.75 1.18 -13.57
CA ARG A 114 -2.78 1.47 -15.01
C ARG A 114 -4.13 1.13 -15.65
N ALA A 115 -4.80 0.07 -15.19
CA ALA A 115 -6.09 -0.30 -15.72
C ALA A 115 -7.22 0.64 -15.25
N VAL A 116 -7.20 1.07 -13.99
CA VAL A 116 -8.10 2.10 -13.46
C VAL A 116 -7.89 3.42 -14.19
N ALA A 117 -6.63 3.81 -14.42
CA ALA A 117 -6.29 5.00 -15.20
C ALA A 117 -6.89 4.96 -16.61
N ARG A 118 -6.72 3.85 -17.34
CA ARG A 118 -7.34 3.67 -18.66
C ARG A 118 -8.87 3.72 -18.63
N ALA A 119 -9.49 3.14 -17.62
CA ALA A 119 -10.95 3.15 -17.48
C ALA A 119 -11.48 4.59 -17.26
N LEU A 120 -10.81 5.36 -16.41
CA LEU A 120 -11.15 6.76 -16.18
C LEU A 120 -10.87 7.64 -17.40
N GLN A 121 -9.74 7.43 -18.07
CA GLN A 121 -9.37 8.18 -19.29
C GLN A 121 -10.30 7.92 -20.47
N ALA A 122 -10.98 6.77 -20.50
CA ALA A 122 -12.02 6.50 -21.49
C ALA A 122 -13.26 7.40 -21.30
N LEU A 123 -13.54 7.83 -20.07
CA LEU A 123 -14.64 8.76 -19.75
C LEU A 123 -14.17 10.23 -19.73
N TYR A 124 -12.98 10.46 -19.20
CA TYR A 124 -12.40 11.78 -18.94
C TYR A 124 -10.96 11.81 -19.46
N PRO A 125 -10.73 12.21 -20.73
CA PRO A 125 -9.41 12.11 -21.36
C PRO A 125 -8.26 12.87 -20.65
N ASP A 126 -8.59 13.91 -19.89
CA ASP A 126 -7.66 14.71 -19.08
C ASP A 126 -7.38 14.12 -17.69
N CYS A 127 -8.06 13.03 -17.32
CA CYS A 127 -7.94 12.42 -16.01
C CYS A 127 -6.56 11.80 -15.79
N SER A 128 -6.00 12.09 -14.63
CA SER A 128 -4.81 11.45 -14.07
C SER A 128 -5.19 10.62 -12.85
N VAL A 129 -4.47 9.52 -12.64
CA VAL A 129 -4.63 8.64 -11.48
C VAL A 129 -3.28 8.47 -10.81
N ARG A 130 -3.25 8.52 -9.48
CA ARG A 130 -2.03 8.30 -8.68
C ARG A 130 -2.35 7.52 -7.41
N LEU A 131 -1.36 6.77 -6.93
CA LEU A 131 -1.37 6.22 -5.58
C LEU A 131 -1.50 7.30 -4.50
N PHE A 132 -2.29 7.00 -3.47
CA PHE A 132 -2.48 7.82 -2.29
C PHE A 132 -2.47 6.95 -1.02
N GLY A 133 -2.60 7.58 0.15
CA GLY A 133 -2.79 6.89 1.42
C GLY A 133 -1.55 6.16 1.92
N SER A 134 -1.79 5.13 2.76
CA SER A 134 -0.72 4.41 3.45
C SER A 134 0.31 3.79 2.50
N ARG A 135 -0.11 3.39 1.29
CA ARG A 135 0.77 2.75 0.32
C ARG A 135 1.70 3.74 -0.37
N ALA A 136 1.25 4.97 -0.61
CA ALA A 136 2.09 6.03 -1.19
C ALA A 136 3.25 6.44 -0.27
N ILE A 137 3.11 6.23 1.04
CA ILE A 137 4.12 6.56 2.06
C ILE A 137 4.82 5.32 2.64
N ASN A 138 4.68 4.15 2.00
CA ASN A 138 5.28 2.89 2.44
C ASN A 138 4.90 2.46 3.86
N LEU A 139 3.70 2.83 4.35
CA LEU A 139 3.15 2.42 5.66
C LEU A 139 1.95 1.46 5.53
N SER A 140 1.66 0.97 4.32
CA SER A 140 0.55 0.04 4.10
C SER A 140 0.90 -1.37 4.59
N LEU A 141 -0.01 -1.98 5.34
CA LEU A 141 0.11 -3.37 5.76
C LEU A 141 -0.17 -4.33 4.60
N PRO A 142 0.42 -5.54 4.62
CA PRO A 142 0.14 -6.55 3.61
C PRO A 142 -1.34 -6.93 3.59
N GLY A 143 -1.96 -6.92 2.40
CA GLY A 143 -3.41 -7.15 2.26
C GLY A 143 -4.30 -5.96 2.65
N GLY A 144 -3.70 -4.82 2.99
CA GLY A 144 -4.42 -3.56 3.15
C GLY A 144 -5.09 -3.09 1.87
N ASP A 145 -6.01 -2.14 2.02
CA ASP A 145 -6.65 -1.48 0.90
C ASP A 145 -5.61 -0.61 0.15
N VAL A 146 -5.78 -0.46 -1.16
CA VAL A 146 -4.98 0.41 -2.02
C VAL A 146 -5.83 1.61 -2.40
N ASP A 147 -5.33 2.78 -2.03
CA ASP A 147 -5.98 4.05 -2.30
C ASP A 147 -5.38 4.70 -3.55
N LEU A 148 -6.26 5.11 -4.47
CA LEU A 148 -5.94 5.87 -5.66
C LEU A 148 -6.72 7.18 -5.62
N LEU A 149 -6.10 8.24 -6.12
CA LEU A 149 -6.71 9.54 -6.33
C LEU A 149 -6.84 9.77 -7.83
N ALA A 150 -8.07 9.98 -8.30
CA ALA A 150 -8.37 10.37 -9.67
C ALA A 150 -8.75 11.85 -9.74
N TYR A 151 -8.14 12.60 -10.64
CA TYR A 151 -8.33 14.04 -10.77
C TYR A 151 -8.20 14.50 -12.22
N GLY A 152 -8.92 15.55 -12.58
CA GLY A 152 -8.99 16.16 -13.91
C GLY A 152 -10.05 17.26 -13.88
N ASP A 153 -9.99 18.23 -14.79
CA ASP A 153 -10.89 19.39 -14.77
C ASP A 153 -12.32 18.96 -15.15
N ALA A 154 -12.45 18.10 -16.17
CA ALA A 154 -13.75 17.56 -16.59
C ALA A 154 -14.38 16.68 -15.51
N LEU A 155 -13.58 15.75 -14.96
CA LEU A 155 -13.99 14.88 -13.85
C LEU A 155 -14.40 15.69 -12.62
N GLY A 156 -13.58 16.67 -12.22
CA GLY A 156 -13.84 17.50 -11.05
C GLY A 156 -15.13 18.30 -11.18
N THR A 157 -15.39 18.86 -12.35
CA THR A 157 -16.63 19.58 -12.65
C THR A 157 -17.85 18.66 -12.51
N GLU A 158 -17.81 17.47 -13.09
CA GLU A 158 -18.94 16.53 -13.04
C GLU A 158 -19.15 15.90 -11.66
N LEU A 159 -18.08 15.72 -10.88
CA LEU A 159 -18.17 15.26 -9.49
C LEU A 159 -18.90 16.26 -8.59
N VAL A 160 -18.75 17.56 -8.84
CA VAL A 160 -19.46 18.61 -8.09
C VAL A 160 -20.94 18.66 -8.48
N THR A 161 -21.24 18.54 -9.77
CA THR A 161 -22.61 18.69 -10.27
C THR A 161 -23.44 17.41 -10.10
N SER A 162 -22.84 16.24 -10.32
CA SER A 162 -23.54 14.96 -10.36
C SER A 162 -22.66 13.79 -9.89
N PRO A 163 -22.26 13.75 -8.60
CA PRO A 163 -21.31 12.74 -8.09
C PRO A 163 -21.78 11.30 -8.29
N MET A 164 -23.08 11.02 -8.12
CA MET A 164 -23.62 9.67 -8.33
C MET A 164 -23.54 9.22 -9.79
N SER A 165 -23.77 10.14 -10.75
CA SER A 165 -23.66 9.84 -12.19
C SER A 165 -22.24 9.45 -12.56
N VAL A 166 -21.25 10.25 -12.12
CA VAL A 166 -19.83 9.95 -12.29
C VAL A 166 -19.49 8.59 -11.70
N MET A 167 -19.91 8.33 -10.46
CA MET A 167 -19.67 7.06 -9.78
C MET A 167 -20.26 5.87 -10.51
N ASP A 168 -21.46 6.01 -11.09
CA ASP A 168 -22.11 4.97 -11.88
C ASP A 168 -21.39 4.71 -13.20
N ALA A 169 -20.98 5.77 -13.91
CA ALA A 169 -20.19 5.66 -15.13
C ALA A 169 -18.84 4.98 -14.87
N VAL A 170 -18.09 5.44 -13.85
CA VAL A 170 -16.80 4.84 -13.50
C VAL A 170 -16.98 3.38 -13.04
N ALA A 171 -18.01 3.08 -12.24
CA ALA A 171 -18.28 1.70 -11.83
C ALA A 171 -18.65 0.80 -13.03
N ALA A 172 -19.37 1.31 -14.02
CA ALA A 172 -19.65 0.59 -15.26
C ALA A 172 -18.35 0.30 -16.03
N GLU A 173 -17.41 1.26 -16.08
CA GLU A 173 -16.12 1.06 -16.75
C GLU A 173 -15.19 0.11 -16.03
N LEU A 174 -15.14 0.15 -14.70
CA LEU A 174 -14.39 -0.83 -13.92
C LEU A 174 -14.92 -2.25 -14.17
N ARG A 175 -16.25 -2.41 -14.29
CA ARG A 175 -16.87 -3.70 -14.63
C ARG A 175 -16.60 -4.11 -16.07
N ARG A 176 -16.71 -3.19 -17.05
CA ARG A 176 -16.40 -3.47 -18.46
C ARG A 176 -14.94 -3.87 -18.64
N GLY A 177 -14.04 -3.22 -17.93
CA GLY A 177 -12.61 -3.56 -17.86
C GLY A 177 -12.29 -4.83 -17.06
N ARG A 178 -13.31 -5.50 -16.49
CA ARG A 178 -13.18 -6.70 -15.65
C ARG A 178 -12.24 -6.51 -14.46
N LEU A 179 -12.17 -5.30 -13.93
CA LEU A 179 -11.36 -4.97 -12.77
C LEU A 179 -12.03 -5.37 -11.46
N CYS A 180 -13.34 -5.50 -11.46
CA CYS A 180 -14.12 -5.99 -10.33
C CYS A 180 -14.40 -7.49 -10.48
N ARG A 181 -14.50 -8.20 -9.35
CA ARG A 181 -14.94 -9.60 -9.33
C ARG A 181 -16.33 -9.74 -9.99
N ARG A 182 -16.59 -10.87 -10.67
CA ARG A 182 -17.93 -11.20 -11.20
C ARG A 182 -18.95 -11.25 -10.06
N GLY A 183 -20.02 -10.47 -10.18
CA GLY A 183 -21.02 -10.30 -9.11
C GLY A 183 -20.50 -9.55 -7.87
N GLY A 184 -19.29 -8.97 -7.95
CA GLY A 184 -18.73 -8.12 -6.90
C GLY A 184 -19.33 -6.73 -6.98
N ASP A 185 -19.78 -6.23 -5.84
CA ASP A 185 -20.33 -4.89 -5.73
C ASP A 185 -19.20 -3.84 -5.77
N VAL A 186 -19.44 -2.79 -6.56
CA VAL A 186 -18.72 -1.53 -6.43
C VAL A 186 -19.53 -0.67 -5.48
N LEU A 187 -19.00 -0.48 -4.27
CA LEU A 187 -19.60 0.37 -3.27
C LEU A 187 -19.36 1.85 -3.63
N LYS A 188 -20.45 2.61 -3.76
CA LYS A 188 -20.43 4.04 -4.07
C LYS A 188 -20.71 4.84 -2.81
N LEU A 189 -19.75 5.63 -2.38
CA LEU A 189 -19.87 6.52 -1.22
C LEU A 189 -19.84 7.97 -1.71
N ALA A 190 -20.95 8.47 -2.24
CA ALA A 190 -21.02 9.82 -2.84
C ALA A 190 -21.11 10.95 -1.80
N HIS A 191 -21.64 10.68 -0.62
CA HIS A 191 -21.97 11.70 0.39
C HIS A 191 -20.91 11.88 1.47
N VAL A 192 -19.76 11.19 1.36
CA VAL A 192 -18.61 11.45 2.21
C VAL A 192 -17.84 12.68 1.71
N ARG A 193 -16.97 13.24 2.55
CA ARG A 193 -16.20 14.46 2.23
C ARG A 193 -15.46 14.38 0.89
N THR A 194 -14.93 13.21 0.56
CA THR A 194 -14.32 12.92 -0.73
C THR A 194 -15.07 11.72 -1.31
N PRO A 195 -15.87 11.90 -2.39
CA PRO A 195 -16.57 10.79 -3.02
C PRO A 195 -15.62 9.62 -3.27
N LEU A 196 -16.05 8.41 -2.90
CA LEU A 196 -15.20 7.21 -2.89
C LEU A 196 -15.89 6.01 -3.55
N LEU A 197 -15.23 5.41 -4.54
CA LEU A 197 -15.57 4.08 -5.06
C LEU A 197 -14.73 3.01 -4.36
N LYS A 198 -15.37 1.98 -3.80
CA LYS A 198 -14.70 0.86 -3.15
C LYS A 198 -15.07 -0.47 -3.79
N PHE A 199 -14.08 -1.28 -4.17
CA PHE A 199 -14.31 -2.59 -4.77
C PHE A 199 -13.21 -3.62 -4.43
N VAL A 200 -13.44 -4.88 -4.77
CA VAL A 200 -12.42 -5.94 -4.69
C VAL A 200 -11.89 -6.20 -6.10
N ALA A 201 -10.58 -6.07 -6.28
CA ALA A 201 -9.94 -6.27 -7.57
C ALA A 201 -10.02 -7.75 -7.98
N ALA A 202 -10.35 -8.02 -9.24
CA ALA A 202 -10.26 -9.36 -9.81
C ALA A 202 -8.80 -9.85 -9.79
N PRO A 203 -8.54 -11.15 -9.54
CA PRO A 203 -7.18 -11.67 -9.55
C PRO A 203 -6.53 -11.52 -10.95
N PRO A 204 -5.21 -11.30 -11.02
CA PRO A 204 -4.48 -11.23 -12.27
C PRO A 204 -4.67 -12.52 -13.09
N GLY A 205 -4.91 -12.40 -14.40
CA GLY A 205 -5.01 -13.57 -15.28
C GLY A 205 -6.31 -14.38 -15.18
N ALA A 206 -7.32 -13.90 -14.44
CA ALA A 206 -8.65 -14.51 -14.49
C ALA A 206 -9.12 -14.59 -15.95
N PRO A 207 -9.33 -15.81 -16.51
CA PRO A 207 -9.73 -15.93 -17.90
C PRO A 207 -11.09 -15.24 -18.10
N PRO A 208 -11.40 -14.74 -19.31
CA PRO A 208 -12.75 -14.36 -19.66
C PRO A 208 -13.61 -15.63 -19.78
N SER A 209 -13.94 -16.29 -18.67
CA SER A 209 -14.67 -17.56 -18.70
C SER A 209 -16.13 -17.34 -19.10
N LEU A 210 -16.58 -18.26 -19.97
CA LEU A 210 -17.82 -18.26 -20.74
C LEU A 210 -19.08 -17.91 -19.94
N HIS A 211 -20.02 -17.31 -20.66
CA HIS A 211 -21.41 -17.14 -20.27
C HIS A 211 -22.00 -18.49 -19.81
N LEU A 212 -22.27 -18.58 -18.50
CA LEU A 212 -23.36 -19.37 -17.92
C LEU A 212 -24.32 -18.36 -17.31
#